data_AF-C0ZI74-F1
#
_entry.id   AF-C0ZI74-F1
#
_cell.length_a   1.000
_cell.length_b   1.000
_cell.length_c   1.000
_cell.angle_alpha   90.00
_cell.angle_beta   90.00
_cell.angle_gamma   90.00
#
_symmetry.space_group_name_H-M   'P 1'
#
loop_
_entity.id
_entity.type
_entity.pdbx_description
1 polymer ?
#
loop_
_entity_poly.entity_id
_entity_poly.type
_entity_poly.pdbx_seq_one_letter_code
_entity_poly.pdbx_strand_id
1 'polypeptide(L)'
;MNEVTITNFDFIKVVVESSMKHRKVLENEKNMYFELRQLFADLIEEAQEKNQLKSKFNPLVAANMLENIYYNALYDWVRSEGAWALEEIMEEKVSIVFEGLVVE
;
A
#
# COMPACT_ATOMS: atom_id res chain seq x y z
N MET A 1 -2.40 9.39 24.23
CA MET A 1 -3.01 9.28 22.88
C MET A 1 -1.84 9.26 21.92
N ASN A 2 -1.52 8.08 21.38
CA ASN A 2 -0.26 7.81 20.69
C ASN A 2 -0.31 8.33 19.25
N GLU A 3 0.75 9.00 18.83
CA GLU A 3 0.97 9.51 17.46
C GLU A 3 0.83 8.41 16.39
N VAL A 4 1.10 7.15 16.75
CA VAL A 4 0.96 5.95 15.91
C VAL A 4 -0.47 5.76 15.36
N THR A 5 -1.49 6.16 16.13
CA THR A 5 -2.89 6.00 15.70
C THR A 5 -3.28 6.99 14.60
N ILE A 6 -2.60 8.15 14.53
CA ILE A 6 -2.88 9.21 13.56
C ILE A 6 -2.32 8.83 12.18
N THR A 7 -1.15 8.18 12.13
CA THR A 7 -0.48 7.78 10.88
C THR A 7 -1.27 6.72 10.10
N ASN A 8 -1.94 5.79 10.79
CA ASN A 8 -2.77 4.76 10.16
C ASN A 8 -4.04 5.33 9.52
N PHE A 9 -4.63 6.39 10.07
CA PHE A 9 -5.83 7.00 9.49
C PHE A 9 -5.53 7.71 8.16
N ASP A 10 -4.38 8.36 8.03
CA ASP A 10 -3.97 9.00 6.78
C ASP A 10 -3.69 7.97 5.69
N PHE A 11 -3.05 6.84 6.03
CA PHE A 11 -2.85 5.74 5.09
C PHE A 11 -4.18 5.12 4.63
N ILE A 12 -5.09 4.81 5.58
CA ILE A 12 -6.43 4.27 5.26
C ILE A 12 -7.21 5.27 4.39
N LYS A 13 -7.13 6.57 4.69
CA LYS A 13 -7.78 7.61 3.91
C LYS A 13 -7.25 7.67 2.48
N VAL A 14 -5.93 7.60 2.27
CA VAL A 14 -5.32 7.53 0.93
C VAL A 14 -5.78 6.28 0.18
N VAL A 15 -5.86 5.12 0.86
CA VAL A 15 -6.35 3.87 0.26
C VAL A 15 -7.83 3.97 -0.13
N VAL A 16 -8.68 4.54 0.73
CA VAL A 16 -10.12 4.73 0.48
C VAL A 16 -10.35 5.76 -0.63
N GLU A 17 -9.66 6.90 -0.60
CA GLU A 17 -9.75 7.93 -1.63
C GLU A 17 -9.26 7.40 -2.98
N SER A 18 -8.16 6.65 -3.00
CA SER A 18 -7.67 5.95 -4.20
C SER A 18 -8.70 4.95 -4.73
N SER A 19 -9.32 4.16 -3.85
CA SER A 19 -10.37 3.18 -4.21
C SER A 19 -11.65 3.84 -4.73
N MET A 20 -12.05 4.98 -4.18
CA MET A 20 -13.21 5.74 -4.65
C MET A 20 -12.94 6.45 -5.98
N LYS A 21 -11.72 6.95 -6.20
CA LYS A 21 -11.27 7.48 -7.50
C LYS A 21 -11.25 6.36 -8.55
N HIS A 22 -10.76 5.17 -8.19
CA HIS A 22 -10.77 3.97 -9.04
C HIS A 22 -12.17 3.59 -9.52
N ARG A 23 -13.20 3.75 -8.68
CA ARG A 23 -14.60 3.45 -9.08
C ARG A 23 -15.12 4.35 -10.21
N LYS A 24 -14.55 5.53 -10.43
CA LYS A 24 -14.88 6.44 -11.57
C LYS A 24 -14.03 6.20 -12.83
N VAL A 25 -12.94 5.43 -12.75
CA VAL A 25 -11.94 5.25 -13.82
C VAL A 25 -12.09 3.91 -14.56
N LEU A 26 -13.11 3.11 -14.22
CA LEU A 26 -13.44 1.80 -14.83
C LEU A 26 -13.67 1.84 -16.36
N GLU A 27 -13.59 3.00 -17.02
CA GLU A 27 -13.64 3.12 -18.49
C GLU A 27 -12.27 2.97 -19.18
N ASN A 28 -11.14 2.88 -18.44
CA ASN A 28 -9.78 2.75 -19.02
C ASN A 28 -8.89 1.74 -18.25
N GLU A 29 -9.22 0.45 -18.36
CA GLU A 29 -8.57 -0.65 -17.61
C GLU A 29 -7.05 -0.81 -17.81
N LYS A 30 -6.48 -0.32 -18.91
CA LYS A 30 -5.03 -0.47 -19.20
C LYS A 30 -4.11 0.51 -18.47
N ASN A 31 -4.61 1.64 -17.99
CA ASN A 31 -3.79 2.67 -17.34
C ASN A 31 -3.79 2.57 -15.80
N MET A 32 -4.77 1.86 -15.23
CA MET A 32 -5.04 1.85 -13.79
C MET A 32 -3.91 1.22 -12.96
N TYR A 33 -3.33 0.11 -13.43
CA TYR A 33 -2.17 -0.53 -12.79
C TYR A 33 -0.94 0.37 -12.79
N PHE A 34 -0.72 1.09 -13.90
CA PHE A 34 0.40 2.02 -13.99
C PHE A 34 0.25 3.19 -13.02
N GLU A 35 -0.98 3.69 -12.85
CA GLU A 35 -1.27 4.82 -11.95
C GLU A 35 -1.03 4.48 -10.47
N LEU A 36 -1.41 3.29 -10.01
CA LEU A 36 -1.21 2.91 -8.60
C LEU A 36 0.28 2.77 -8.24
N ARG A 37 1.07 2.15 -9.12
CA ARG A 37 2.52 2.03 -8.92
C ARG A 37 3.21 3.39 -8.89
N GLN A 38 2.85 4.30 -9.80
CA GLN A 38 3.43 5.65 -9.80
C GLN A 38 3.06 6.41 -8.52
N LEU A 39 1.80 6.33 -8.08
CA LEU A 39 1.38 6.93 -6.81
C LEU A 39 2.23 6.43 -5.63
N PHE A 40 2.46 5.12 -5.51
CA PHE A 40 3.33 4.60 -4.46
C PHE A 40 4.79 5.05 -4.62
N ALA A 41 5.30 5.15 -5.84
CA ALA A 41 6.66 5.61 -6.07
C ALA A 41 6.84 7.07 -5.62
N ASP A 42 5.89 7.95 -5.97
CA ASP A 42 5.89 9.37 -5.57
C ASP A 42 5.87 9.50 -4.02
N LEU A 43 5.03 8.72 -3.35
CA LEU A 43 4.95 8.72 -1.87
C LEU A 43 6.25 8.22 -1.21
N ILE A 44 6.88 7.20 -1.79
CA ILE A 44 8.16 6.68 -1.29
C ILE A 44 9.27 7.71 -1.50
N GLU A 45 9.32 8.35 -2.66
CA GLU A 45 10.29 9.41 -2.98
C GLU A 45 10.14 10.58 -2.00
N GLU A 46 8.91 11.08 -1.79
CA GLU A 46 8.62 12.15 -0.83
C GLU A 46 9.06 11.77 0.60
N ALA A 47 8.78 10.54 1.03
CA ALA A 47 9.18 10.05 2.35
C ALA A 47 10.71 9.90 2.48
N GLN A 48 11.41 9.54 1.39
CA GLN A 48 12.88 9.49 1.35
C GLN A 48 13.49 10.90 1.41
N GLU A 49 12.94 11.87 0.68
CA GLU A 49 13.36 13.29 0.74
C GLU A 49 13.22 13.86 2.16
N LYS A 50 12.18 13.43 2.88
CA LYS A 50 11.93 13.79 4.29
C LYS A 50 12.74 12.97 5.30
N ASN A 51 13.62 12.06 4.85
CA ASN A 51 14.40 11.13 5.69
C ASN A 51 13.54 10.21 6.59
N GLN A 52 12.28 9.97 6.21
CA GLN A 52 11.38 9.04 6.90
C GLN A 52 11.59 7.60 6.43
N LEU A 53 12.05 7.41 5.19
CA LEU A 53 12.46 6.11 4.64
C LEU A 53 13.93 6.11 4.22
N LYS A 54 14.55 4.92 4.20
CA LYS A 54 15.94 4.76 3.75
C LYS A 54 16.03 5.13 2.25
N SER A 55 16.88 6.10 1.92
CA SER A 55 17.09 6.60 0.54
C SER A 55 17.83 5.62 -0.38
N LYS A 56 18.35 4.50 0.14
CA LYS A 56 19.06 3.48 -0.65
C LYS A 56 18.16 2.66 -1.59
N PHE A 57 16.85 2.69 -1.37
CA PHE A 57 15.89 1.89 -2.14
C PHE A 57 15.39 2.69 -3.34
N ASN A 58 15.26 2.04 -4.50
CA ASN A 58 14.65 2.66 -5.66
C ASN A 58 13.12 2.78 -5.43
N PRO A 59 12.52 3.99 -5.49
CA PRO A 59 11.09 4.19 -5.21
C PRO A 59 10.17 3.33 -6.06
N LEU A 60 10.46 3.18 -7.36
CA LEU A 60 9.63 2.41 -8.28
C LEU A 60 9.67 0.91 -7.97
N VAL A 61 10.82 0.40 -7.52
CA VAL A 61 10.96 -1.01 -7.12
C VAL A 61 10.20 -1.29 -5.82
N ALA A 62 10.32 -0.39 -4.84
CA ALA A 62 9.55 -0.50 -3.60
C ALA A 62 8.04 -0.37 -3.85
N ALA A 63 7.64 0.54 -4.75
CA ALA A 63 6.25 0.70 -5.17
C ALA A 63 5.68 -0.56 -5.83
N ASN A 64 6.47 -1.24 -6.68
CA ASN A 64 6.06 -2.51 -7.27
C ASN A 64 5.79 -3.58 -6.21
N MET A 65 6.60 -3.65 -5.15
CA MET A 65 6.37 -4.59 -4.05
C MET A 65 5.06 -4.28 -3.31
N LEU A 66 4.82 -3.00 -2.96
CA LEU A 66 3.60 -2.58 -2.27
C LEU A 66 2.34 -2.83 -3.12
N GLU A 67 2.41 -2.56 -4.42
CA GLU A 67 1.35 -2.86 -5.38
C GLU A 67 1.02 -4.36 -5.40
N ASN A 68 2.04 -5.22 -5.48
CA ASN A 68 1.84 -6.67 -5.47
C ASN A 68 1.18 -7.16 -4.17
N ILE A 69 1.57 -6.58 -3.03
CA ILE A 69 0.99 -6.90 -1.72
C ILE A 69 -0.48 -6.50 -1.66
N TYR A 70 -0.81 -5.30 -2.12
CA TYR A 70 -2.18 -4.80 -2.17
C TYR A 70 -3.07 -5.72 -3.01
N TYR A 71 -2.65 -6.06 -4.23
CA TYR A 71 -3.44 -6.97 -5.08
C TYR A 71 -3.54 -8.37 -4.51
N ASN A 72 -2.47 -8.88 -3.89
CA ASN A 72 -2.51 -10.20 -3.25
C ASN A 72 -3.45 -10.21 -2.03
N ALA A 73 -3.48 -9.14 -1.23
CA ALA A 73 -4.41 -9.00 -0.12
C ALA A 73 -5.87 -8.96 -0.58
N LEU A 74 -6.16 -8.18 -1.63
CA LEU A 74 -7.50 -8.16 -2.24
C LEU A 74 -7.91 -9.53 -2.76
N TYR A 75 -6.98 -10.25 -3.40
CA TYR A 75 -7.21 -11.59 -3.90
C TYR A 75 -7.52 -12.59 -2.78
N ASP A 76 -6.73 -12.57 -1.71
CA ASP A 76 -6.91 -13.42 -0.53
C ASP A 76 -8.26 -13.11 0.15
N TRP A 77 -8.61 -11.83 0.28
CA TRP A 77 -9.89 -11.39 0.83
C TRP A 77 -11.08 -11.92 0.03
N VAL A 78 -11.07 -11.75 -1.30
CA VAL A 78 -12.12 -12.28 -2.19
C VAL A 78 -12.23 -13.81 -2.06
N ARG A 79 -11.09 -14.51 -2.00
CA ARG A 79 -11.07 -15.98 -1.85
C ARG A 79 -11.53 -16.47 -0.50
N SER A 80 -11.32 -15.69 0.55
CA SER A 80 -11.76 -16.04 1.89
C SER A 80 -13.27 -15.90 2.07
N GLU A 81 -14.01 -15.43 1.05
CA GLU A 81 -15.42 -15.04 1.17
C GLU A 81 -15.65 -14.03 2.31
N GLY A 82 -14.63 -13.23 2.62
CA GLY A 82 -14.64 -12.30 3.76
C GLY A 82 -14.47 -12.95 5.13
N ALA A 83 -14.06 -14.22 5.21
CA ALA A 83 -13.78 -14.91 6.49
C ALA A 83 -12.61 -14.28 7.25
N TRP A 84 -11.76 -13.52 6.57
CA TRP A 84 -10.70 -12.72 7.17
C TRP A 84 -10.85 -11.26 6.74
N ALA A 85 -10.74 -10.33 7.69
CA ALA A 85 -10.88 -8.90 7.41
C ALA A 85 -9.74 -8.41 6.51
N LEU A 86 -10.06 -7.60 5.50
CA LEU A 86 -9.05 -7.08 4.57
C LEU A 86 -8.00 -6.24 5.29
N GLU A 87 -8.42 -5.51 6.32
CA GLU A 87 -7.57 -4.70 7.19
C GLU A 87 -6.49 -5.56 7.87
N GLU A 88 -6.87 -6.72 8.42
CA GLU A 88 -5.94 -7.64 9.08
C GLU A 88 -4.98 -8.28 8.07
N ILE A 89 -5.47 -8.66 6.89
CA ILE A 89 -4.62 -9.20 5.79
C ILE A 89 -3.59 -8.15 5.35
N MET A 90 -4.02 -6.90 5.21
CA MET A 90 -3.16 -5.80 4.79
C MET A 90 -2.14 -5.45 5.88
N GLU A 91 -2.55 -5.37 7.14
CA GLU A 91 -1.69 -5.07 8.28
C GLU A 91 -0.54 -6.09 8.36
N GLU A 92 -0.85 -7.38 8.34
CA GLU A 92 0.16 -8.45 8.40
C GLU A 92 1.20 -8.33 7.27
N LYS A 93 0.73 -8.18 6.03
CA LYS A 93 1.63 -8.12 4.87
C LYS A 93 2.48 -6.85 4.85
N VAL A 94 1.91 -5.72 5.29
CA VAL A 94 2.64 -4.44 5.38
C VAL A 94 3.69 -4.50 6.49
N SER A 95 3.35 -5.01 7.68
CA SER A 95 4.29 -5.18 8.78
C SER A 95 5.51 -6.00 8.36
N ILE A 96 5.31 -7.11 7.64
CA ILE A 96 6.41 -7.92 7.10
C ILE A 96 7.35 -7.13 6.19
N VAL A 97 6.84 -6.19 5.39
CA VAL A 97 7.68 -5.36 4.49
C VAL A 97 8.58 -4.42 5.28
N PHE A 98 8.03 -3.82 6.34
CA PHE A 98 8.73 -2.78 7.09
C PHE A 98 9.64 -3.37 8.18
N GLU A 99 9.21 -4.45 8.83
CA GLU A 99 9.94 -5.12 9.91
C GLU A 99 10.92 -6.17 9.38
N GLY A 100 10.61 -6.79 8.24
CA GLY A 100 11.37 -7.92 7.70
C GLY A 100 11.02 -9.24 8.39
N LEU A 101 11.48 -10.36 7.80
CA LEU A 101 11.21 -11.73 8.31
C LEU A 101 12.34 -12.30 9.18
N VAL A 102 13.50 -11.67 9.17
CA VAL A 102 14.69 -12.15 9.88
C VAL A 102 14.79 -11.40 11.20
N VAL A 103 15.03 -12.14 12.28
CA VAL A 103 15.37 -11.55 13.58
C VAL A 103 16.79 -10.98 13.48
N GLU A 104 16.94 -9.65 13.53
CA GLU A 104 18.22 -8.94 13.64
C GLU A 104 18.77 -8.94 15.08
#